data_AF-A0A4U7KNA4-F1
#
_entry.id   AF-A0A4U7KNA4-F1
#
_cell.length_a   1.000
_cell.length_b   1.000
_cell.length_c   1.000
_cell.angle_alpha   90.00
_cell.angle_beta   90.00
_cell.angle_gamma   90.00
#
_symmetry.space_group_name_H-M   'P 1'
#
loop_
_entity.id
_entity.type
_entity.pdbx_description
1 polymer ?
#
loop_
_entity_poly.entity_id
_entity_poly.type
_entity_poly.pdbx_seq_one_letter_code
_entity_poly.pdbx_strand_id
1 'polypeptide(L)'
;MELKAALEHPEGPEAYESSLPVHQDGTCNGLQHYAALGGDLAGAKQVNLSRGERPADVYSGVADLVIKVLDEEAAKGDRLASILLGKVTRKVVKQTVMTTVYGVTFIGAKNQVMRQLADRGDVPAEDLFAAASHLAKVIMSCIGNLFSGAQKIQDWLSFSAKVIAKSIPAQRLEEATRPYTPSEASLKRADARGFSRDPAKADRIVKEQMTSVIWTTALGLPVVQPYRKSKKKQVSTAMQTVFIHDPLSNSEVSPAKQASAFPPNFIHSLDATHMILTALECHAAGLTFASVHDSYWTHAADIDTMSDMIRETFVRLHSQDILHRLREEFLQRYAGYKVPVVSLQSATRKRSRATTTDVAAAGLSSSPNEALLAMPEDQLAKLQGEMGDVVLASPSQSSAAESDAEADEGSDELAAGEEDLAIEAELGQDVAEAEVPVSKKKPTRKTKMDKDAEWETKFKAKFVDLADILPPIPAKGSFDVNEIKGSLYFFS
;
A
#
# COMPACT_ATOMS: atom_id res chain seq x y z
N MET A 1 26.94 -6.12 35.70
CA MET A 1 28.40 -6.28 35.93
C MET A 1 29.07 -4.91 35.84
N GLU A 2 28.85 -4.16 34.76
CA GLU A 2 29.36 -2.77 34.59
C GLU A 2 29.05 -1.82 35.75
N LEU A 3 27.77 -1.71 36.16
CA LEU A 3 27.37 -0.82 37.25
C LEU A 3 28.07 -1.13 38.59
N LYS A 4 28.32 -2.41 38.86
CA LYS A 4 29.02 -2.83 40.08
C LYS A 4 30.51 -2.45 40.00
N ALA A 5 31.14 -2.70 38.85
CA ALA A 5 32.53 -2.34 38.62
C ALA A 5 32.77 -0.82 38.72
N ALA A 6 31.83 -0.02 38.20
CA ALA A 6 31.85 1.44 38.35
C ALA A 6 31.72 1.87 39.82
N LEU A 7 30.77 1.30 40.56
CA LEU A 7 30.56 1.64 41.98
C LEU A 7 31.73 1.23 42.90
N GLU A 8 32.43 0.15 42.55
CA GLU A 8 33.58 -0.36 43.31
C GLU A 8 34.92 0.24 42.85
N HIS A 9 34.91 1.16 41.88
CA HIS A 9 36.13 1.73 41.32
C HIS A 9 36.88 2.59 42.35
N PRO A 10 38.21 2.41 42.54
CA PRO A 10 38.96 3.06 43.62
C PRO A 10 38.94 4.59 43.61
N GLU A 11 38.88 5.20 42.42
CA GLU A 11 38.86 6.65 42.22
C GLU A 11 37.43 7.21 42.10
N GLY A 12 36.41 6.37 42.32
CA GLY A 12 35.00 6.70 42.20
C GLY A 12 34.39 6.33 40.83
N PRO A 13 33.04 6.39 40.71
CA PRO A 13 32.33 5.90 39.52
C PRO A 13 32.60 6.70 38.24
N GLU A 14 32.90 7.98 38.35
CA GLU A 14 33.15 8.87 37.20
C GLU A 14 34.48 8.57 36.50
N ALA A 15 35.45 7.98 37.22
CA ALA A 15 36.75 7.59 36.68
C ALA A 15 36.74 6.19 36.03
N TYR A 16 35.64 5.44 36.14
CA TYR A 16 35.53 4.11 35.55
C TYR A 16 35.30 4.20 34.04
N GLU A 17 36.24 3.64 33.26
CA GLU A 17 36.12 3.55 31.80
C GLU A 17 35.13 2.45 31.40
N SER A 18 33.87 2.83 31.17
CA SER A 18 32.80 1.92 30.76
C SER A 18 32.92 1.51 29.29
N SER A 19 32.90 0.21 29.03
CA SER A 19 32.90 -0.36 27.67
C SER A 19 31.51 -0.78 27.18
N LEU A 20 30.51 -0.74 28.06
CA LEU A 20 29.13 -1.11 27.74
C LEU A 20 28.47 0.01 26.91
N PRO A 21 27.98 -0.28 25.69
CA PRO A 21 27.21 0.69 24.91
C PRO A 21 25.85 0.94 25.58
N VAL A 22 25.48 2.22 25.66
CA VAL A 22 24.16 2.66 26.10
C VAL A 22 23.33 3.01 24.87
N HIS A 23 22.11 2.49 24.82
CA HIS A 23 21.20 2.70 23.71
C HIS A 23 20.21 3.85 23.99
N GLN A 24 19.90 4.64 22.96
CA GLN A 24 18.76 5.56 22.94
C GLN A 24 17.83 5.15 21.81
N ASP A 25 16.52 5.08 22.07
CA ASP A 25 15.53 4.64 21.10
C ASP A 25 14.41 5.67 20.93
N GLY A 26 13.87 5.77 19.72
CA GLY A 26 12.70 6.59 19.44
C GLY A 26 11.43 5.87 19.88
N THR A 27 10.51 6.55 20.58
CA THR A 27 9.27 5.92 21.07
C THR A 27 8.42 5.30 19.94
N CYS A 28 8.48 5.87 18.73
CA CYS A 28 8.03 5.26 17.48
C CYS A 28 8.54 6.09 16.29
N ASN A 29 9.70 5.73 15.74
CA ASN A 29 10.39 6.57 14.75
C ASN A 29 9.52 6.88 13.51
N GLY A 30 8.82 5.88 12.97
CA GLY A 30 7.92 6.10 11.83
C GLY A 30 6.82 7.15 12.09
N LEU A 31 6.21 7.17 13.28
CA LEU A 31 5.24 8.22 13.65
C LEU A 31 5.91 9.57 13.87
N GLN A 32 7.15 9.60 14.38
CA GLN A 32 7.94 10.84 14.50
C GLN A 32 8.19 11.47 13.13
N HIS A 33 8.59 10.66 12.13
CA HIS A 33 8.73 11.14 10.75
C HIS A 33 7.41 11.64 10.17
N TYR A 34 6.31 10.90 10.35
CA TYR A 34 5.01 11.37 9.86
C TYR A 34 4.52 12.64 10.54
N ALA A 35 4.69 12.79 11.86
CA ALA A 35 4.27 13.99 12.58
C ALA A 35 5.10 15.21 12.15
N ALA A 36 6.41 15.04 11.87
CA ALA A 36 7.26 16.10 11.35
C ALA A 36 6.90 16.50 9.91
N LEU A 37 6.60 15.52 9.04
CA LEU A 37 6.16 15.77 7.65
C LEU A 37 4.76 16.42 7.59
N GLY A 38 3.83 15.89 8.38
CA GLY A 38 2.42 16.30 8.42
C GLY A 38 2.16 17.57 9.23
N GLY A 39 3.08 17.95 10.13
CA GLY A 39 2.89 19.09 11.01
C GLY A 39 1.77 18.89 12.05
N ASP A 40 1.50 17.64 12.44
CA ASP A 40 0.41 17.29 13.36
C ASP A 40 0.81 17.58 14.82
N LEU A 41 0.34 18.69 15.40
CA LEU A 41 0.70 19.08 16.78
C LEU A 41 0.28 18.05 17.84
N ALA A 42 -0.91 17.46 17.70
CA ALA A 42 -1.41 16.45 18.63
C ALA A 42 -0.58 15.15 18.55
N GLY A 43 -0.24 14.73 17.33
CA GLY A 43 0.65 13.59 17.08
C GLY A 43 2.05 13.84 17.61
N ALA A 44 2.62 15.02 17.33
CA ALA A 44 3.94 15.45 17.78
C ALA A 44 4.10 15.37 19.31
N LYS A 45 3.05 15.72 20.07
CA LYS A 45 3.02 15.57 21.54
C LYS A 45 3.10 14.11 21.99
N GLN A 46 2.36 13.21 21.32
CA GLN A 46 2.29 11.80 21.70
C GLN A 46 3.57 11.01 21.38
N VAL A 47 4.39 11.52 20.45
CA VAL A 47 5.65 10.89 20.03
C VAL A 47 6.90 11.66 20.46
N ASN A 48 6.77 12.52 21.48
CA ASN A 48 7.87 13.25 22.10
C ASN A 48 8.63 14.21 21.16
N LEU A 49 7.99 14.72 20.12
CA LEU A 49 8.57 15.77 19.27
C LEU A 49 8.45 17.15 19.91
N SER A 50 7.35 17.43 20.61
CA SER A 50 7.18 18.68 21.34
C SER A 50 7.76 18.58 22.75
N ARG A 51 8.17 19.72 23.32
CA ARG A 51 8.63 19.80 24.71
C ARG A 51 7.56 19.31 25.69
N GLY A 52 7.94 18.39 26.57
CA GLY A 52 7.10 17.89 27.66
C GLY A 52 7.93 17.68 28.92
N GLU A 53 7.29 17.77 30.09
CA GLU A 53 7.94 17.52 31.39
C GLU A 53 8.09 16.02 31.69
N ARG A 54 7.37 15.16 30.97
CA ARG A 54 7.42 13.70 31.08
C ARG A 54 7.37 13.07 29.69
N PRO A 55 7.96 11.88 29.51
CA PRO A 55 7.86 11.15 28.25
C PRO A 55 6.39 10.75 28.01
N ALA A 56 5.87 11.13 26.85
CA ALA A 56 4.61 10.62 26.34
C ALA A 56 4.82 9.21 25.77
N ASP A 57 3.77 8.39 25.88
CA ASP A 57 3.77 7.02 25.40
C ASP A 57 2.59 6.82 24.46
N VAL A 58 2.84 6.98 23.16
CA VAL A 58 1.82 6.87 22.10
C VAL A 58 1.02 5.57 22.20
N TYR A 59 1.63 4.48 22.66
CA TYR A 59 0.96 3.19 22.79
C TYR A 59 -0.09 3.20 23.91
N SER A 60 0.21 3.82 25.05
CA SER A 60 -0.76 3.99 26.13
C SER A 60 -1.85 4.99 25.72
N GLY A 61 -1.48 6.08 25.06
CA GLY A 61 -2.46 7.05 24.53
C GLY A 61 -3.45 6.41 23.54
N VAL A 62 -2.97 5.56 22.62
CA VAL A 62 -3.83 4.81 21.70
C VAL A 62 -4.66 3.75 22.45
N ALA A 63 -4.08 3.05 23.43
CA ALA A 63 -4.82 2.09 24.24
C ALA A 63 -6.01 2.75 24.96
N ASP A 64 -5.79 3.92 25.58
CA ASP A 64 -6.84 4.66 26.28
C ASP A 64 -7.95 5.13 25.34
N LEU A 65 -7.60 5.56 24.12
CA LEU A 65 -8.59 5.90 23.09
C LEU A 65 -9.39 4.68 22.66
N VAL A 66 -8.74 3.54 22.45
CA VAL A 66 -9.40 2.29 22.08
C VAL A 66 -10.33 1.83 23.20
N ILE A 67 -9.91 1.93 24.47
CA ILE A 67 -10.75 1.58 25.62
C ILE A 67 -12.01 2.44 25.64
N LYS A 68 -11.89 3.76 25.44
CA LYS A 68 -13.06 4.66 25.39
C LYS A 68 -14.05 4.28 24.28
N VAL A 69 -13.55 3.95 23.09
CA VAL A 69 -14.42 3.52 21.98
C VAL A 69 -15.11 2.19 22.32
N LEU A 70 -14.38 1.24 22.91
CA LEU A 70 -14.95 -0.04 23.33
C LEU A 70 -15.98 0.12 24.48
N ASP A 71 -15.75 1.04 25.42
CA ASP A 71 -16.73 1.38 26.47
C ASP A 71 -18.05 1.88 25.86
N GLU A 72 -17.97 2.78 24.88
CA GLU A 72 -19.14 3.31 24.17
C GLU A 72 -19.86 2.23 23.34
N GLU A 73 -19.12 1.33 22.69
CA GLU A 73 -19.69 0.21 21.93
C GLU A 73 -20.31 -0.86 22.82
N ALA A 74 -19.68 -1.16 23.96
CA ALA A 74 -20.22 -2.07 24.97
C ALA A 74 -21.51 -1.51 25.59
N ALA A 75 -21.56 -0.19 25.85
CA ALA A 75 -22.77 0.49 26.32
C ALA A 75 -23.94 0.43 25.31
N LYS A 76 -23.63 0.34 24.00
CA LYS A 76 -24.61 0.14 22.92
C LYS A 76 -25.03 -1.33 22.76
N GLY A 77 -24.45 -2.25 23.53
CA GLY A 77 -24.79 -3.67 23.52
C GLY A 77 -23.97 -4.52 22.55
N ASP A 78 -22.81 -4.05 22.08
CA ASP A 78 -21.92 -4.90 21.27
C ASP A 78 -21.29 -6.00 22.13
N ARG A 79 -21.57 -7.26 21.76
CA ARG A 79 -21.04 -8.46 22.42
C ARG A 79 -19.50 -8.49 22.38
N LEU A 80 -18.89 -8.16 21.24
CA LEU A 80 -17.44 -8.24 21.06
C LEU A 80 -16.73 -7.15 21.87
N ALA A 81 -17.29 -5.94 21.91
CA ALA A 81 -16.74 -4.86 22.73
C ALA A 81 -16.78 -5.21 24.23
N SER A 82 -17.88 -5.85 24.68
CA SER A 82 -18.02 -6.31 26.07
C SER A 82 -16.99 -7.38 26.45
N ILE A 83 -16.65 -8.30 25.54
CA ILE A 83 -15.61 -9.32 25.76
C ILE A 83 -14.21 -8.71 25.83
N LEU A 84 -13.96 -7.66 25.03
CA LEU A 84 -12.68 -6.97 24.94
C LEU A 84 -12.45 -5.99 26.10
N LEU A 85 -13.49 -5.64 26.84
CA LEU A 85 -13.43 -4.69 27.93
C LEU A 85 -12.47 -5.17 29.04
N GLY A 86 -11.55 -4.31 29.45
CA GLY A 86 -10.51 -4.64 30.43
C GLY A 86 -9.42 -5.61 29.92
N LYS A 87 -9.47 -6.04 28.66
CA LYS A 87 -8.45 -6.93 28.04
C LYS A 87 -7.45 -6.17 27.18
N VAL A 88 -7.78 -4.95 26.77
CA VAL A 88 -6.89 -4.05 26.01
C VAL A 88 -5.83 -3.48 26.94
N THR A 89 -4.56 -3.68 26.59
CA THR A 89 -3.41 -3.12 27.31
C THR A 89 -2.40 -2.57 26.32
N ARG A 90 -1.46 -1.75 26.80
CA ARG A 90 -0.32 -1.24 26.00
C ARG A 90 0.34 -2.34 25.18
N LYS A 91 0.58 -3.53 25.76
CA LYS A 91 1.24 -4.66 25.08
C LYS A 91 0.43 -5.17 23.87
N VAL A 92 -0.90 -5.22 23.98
CA VAL A 92 -1.79 -5.70 22.92
C VAL A 92 -1.80 -4.73 21.73
N VAL A 93 -1.76 -3.42 21.99
CA VAL A 93 -1.81 -2.40 20.93
C VAL A 93 -0.43 -2.08 20.34
N LYS A 94 0.66 -2.24 21.12
CA LYS A 94 2.01 -1.80 20.74
C LYS A 94 2.44 -2.29 19.37
N GLN A 95 2.33 -3.59 19.12
CA GLN A 95 2.78 -4.20 17.87
C GLN A 95 1.98 -3.69 16.65
N THR A 96 0.67 -3.55 16.80
CA THR A 96 -0.21 -3.06 15.74
C THR A 96 0.07 -1.59 15.43
N VAL A 97 0.20 -0.75 16.47
CA VAL A 97 0.54 0.68 16.30
C VAL A 97 1.90 0.84 15.62
N MET A 98 2.90 0.09 16.07
CA MET A 98 4.27 0.13 15.53
C MET A 98 4.33 -0.30 14.07
N THR A 99 3.57 -1.31 13.67
CA THR A 99 3.64 -1.82 12.28
C THR A 99 2.68 -1.13 11.32
N THR A 100 1.66 -0.43 11.81
CA THR A 100 0.70 0.29 10.95
C THR A 100 1.35 1.43 10.19
N VAL A 101 2.27 2.17 10.81
CA VAL A 101 3.04 3.20 10.11
C VAL A 101 3.95 2.65 9.01
N TYR A 102 4.31 1.37 9.12
CA TYR A 102 5.09 0.65 8.13
C TYR A 102 4.22 -0.20 7.19
N GLY A 103 2.95 0.18 7.01
CA GLY A 103 2.08 -0.37 5.98
C GLY A 103 1.56 -1.78 6.28
N VAL A 104 1.38 -2.14 7.55
CA VAL A 104 0.67 -3.38 7.90
C VAL A 104 -0.74 -3.37 7.29
N THR A 105 -1.13 -4.49 6.69
CA THR A 105 -2.51 -4.65 6.20
C THR A 105 -3.45 -4.96 7.36
N PHE A 106 -4.76 -4.77 7.15
CA PHE A 106 -5.77 -5.15 8.14
C PHE A 106 -5.63 -6.62 8.60
N ILE A 107 -5.36 -7.53 7.67
CA ILE A 107 -5.14 -8.96 7.98
C ILE A 107 -3.90 -9.13 8.87
N GLY A 108 -2.82 -8.41 8.56
CA GLY A 108 -1.60 -8.40 9.37
C GLY A 108 -1.86 -7.86 10.79
N ALA A 109 -2.53 -6.72 10.91
CA ALA A 109 -2.93 -6.12 12.18
C ALA A 109 -3.79 -7.09 13.02
N LYS A 110 -4.83 -7.67 12.41
CA LYS A 110 -5.69 -8.69 13.04
C LYS A 110 -4.85 -9.85 13.57
N ASN A 111 -3.94 -10.40 12.77
CA ASN A 111 -3.12 -11.55 13.17
C ASN A 111 -2.11 -11.20 14.27
N GLN A 112 -1.67 -9.95 14.37
CA GLN A 112 -0.84 -9.48 15.49
C GLN A 112 -1.68 -9.37 16.77
N VAL A 113 -2.84 -8.72 16.70
CA VAL A 113 -3.79 -8.60 17.82
C VAL A 113 -4.23 -9.98 18.31
N MET A 114 -4.57 -10.88 17.39
CA MET A 114 -5.00 -12.25 17.70
C MET A 114 -3.92 -13.01 18.46
N ARG A 115 -2.64 -12.89 18.08
CA ARG A 115 -1.53 -13.49 18.82
C ARG A 115 -1.39 -12.90 20.22
N GLN A 116 -1.46 -11.57 20.36
CA GLN A 116 -1.38 -10.92 21.67
C GLN A 116 -2.57 -11.28 22.59
N LEU A 117 -3.77 -11.46 22.04
CA LEU A 117 -4.94 -11.90 22.80
C LEU A 117 -4.84 -13.39 23.18
N ALA A 118 -4.35 -14.23 22.27
CA ALA A 118 -4.13 -15.65 22.52
C ALA A 118 -3.09 -15.88 23.63
N ASP A 119 -1.97 -15.14 23.60
CA ASP A 119 -0.90 -15.21 24.61
C ASP A 119 -1.39 -14.85 26.02
N ARG A 120 -2.45 -14.04 26.12
CA ARG A 120 -3.08 -13.69 27.40
C ARG A 120 -4.03 -14.76 27.93
N GLY A 121 -4.63 -15.58 27.06
CA GLY A 121 -5.64 -16.58 27.43
C GLY A 121 -6.95 -15.99 28.00
N ASP A 122 -7.16 -14.69 27.81
CA ASP A 122 -8.23 -13.89 28.43
C ASP A 122 -9.55 -13.88 27.64
N VAL A 123 -9.51 -14.35 26.39
CA VAL A 123 -10.62 -14.33 25.43
C VAL A 123 -10.93 -15.77 25.02
N PRO A 124 -12.21 -16.20 25.02
CA PRO A 124 -12.59 -17.53 24.57
C PRO A 124 -12.10 -17.84 23.16
N ALA A 125 -11.60 -19.07 22.93
CA ALA A 125 -11.04 -19.46 21.64
C ALA A 125 -12.03 -19.31 20.47
N GLU A 126 -13.32 -19.55 20.73
CA GLU A 126 -14.41 -19.40 19.75
C GLU A 126 -14.58 -17.96 19.28
N ASP A 127 -14.38 -16.99 20.17
CA ASP A 127 -14.58 -15.57 19.91
C ASP A 127 -13.28 -14.84 19.52
N LEU A 128 -12.13 -15.49 19.67
CA LEU A 128 -10.81 -14.89 19.49
C LEU A 128 -10.62 -14.23 18.11
N PHE A 129 -11.06 -14.91 17.04
CA PHE A 129 -10.93 -14.37 15.68
C PHE A 129 -11.80 -13.12 15.47
N ALA A 130 -13.05 -13.16 15.94
CA ALA A 130 -14.00 -12.07 15.80
C ALA A 130 -13.59 -10.86 16.67
N ALA A 131 -13.21 -11.12 17.93
CA ALA A 131 -12.71 -10.11 18.86
C ALA A 131 -11.43 -9.45 18.34
N ALA A 132 -10.46 -10.23 17.81
CA ALA A 132 -9.25 -9.68 17.22
C ALA A 132 -9.55 -8.83 15.96
N SER A 133 -10.52 -9.26 15.14
CA SER A 133 -10.94 -8.51 13.95
C SER A 133 -11.58 -7.18 14.31
N HIS A 134 -12.45 -7.18 15.33
CA HIS A 134 -13.08 -5.97 15.84
C HIS A 134 -12.05 -5.01 16.44
N LEU A 135 -11.23 -5.51 17.37
CA LEU A 135 -10.18 -4.72 18.03
C LEU A 135 -9.19 -4.12 17.02
N ALA A 136 -8.79 -4.87 15.99
CA ALA A 136 -7.91 -4.35 14.94
C ALA A 136 -8.54 -3.17 14.18
N LYS A 137 -9.85 -3.22 13.87
CA LYS A 137 -10.55 -2.08 13.22
C LYS A 137 -10.56 -0.85 14.13
N VAL A 138 -10.88 -1.04 15.41
CA VAL A 138 -10.93 0.05 16.40
C VAL A 138 -9.54 0.69 16.57
N ILE A 139 -8.48 -0.12 16.71
CA ILE A 139 -7.08 0.37 16.81
C ILE A 139 -6.71 1.21 15.58
N MET A 140 -6.95 0.69 14.37
CA MET A 140 -6.58 1.41 13.14
C MET A 140 -7.37 2.73 12.99
N SER A 141 -8.64 2.75 13.39
CA SER A 141 -9.47 3.97 13.42
C SER A 141 -8.91 5.01 14.41
N CYS A 142 -8.54 4.59 15.61
CA CYS A 142 -7.97 5.48 16.63
C CYS A 142 -6.63 6.09 16.18
N ILE A 143 -5.78 5.32 15.50
CA ILE A 143 -4.51 5.82 14.93
C ILE A 143 -4.78 6.90 13.87
N GLY A 144 -5.72 6.67 12.96
CA GLY A 144 -6.07 7.64 11.91
C GLY A 144 -6.58 8.97 12.47
N ASN A 145 -7.41 8.91 13.52
CA ASN A 145 -7.91 10.10 14.20
C ASN A 145 -6.79 10.88 14.92
N LEU A 146 -5.83 10.18 15.52
CA LEU A 146 -4.73 10.81 16.26
C LEU A 146 -3.67 11.43 15.31
N PHE A 147 -3.47 10.83 14.14
CA PHE A 147 -2.45 11.21 13.15
C PHE A 147 -3.07 11.49 11.77
N SER A 148 -3.98 12.46 11.71
CA SER A 148 -4.73 12.75 10.48
C SER A 148 -3.85 13.27 9.33
N GLY A 149 -2.78 14.02 9.61
CA GLY A 149 -1.81 14.47 8.62
C GLY A 149 -0.98 13.29 8.10
N ALA A 150 -0.54 12.39 8.98
CA ALA A 150 0.12 11.15 8.61
C ALA A 150 -0.72 10.31 7.64
N GLN A 151 -2.02 10.15 7.92
CA GLN A 151 -2.94 9.41 7.06
C GLN A 151 -3.05 10.05 5.67
N LYS A 152 -3.24 11.38 5.59
CA LYS A 152 -3.28 12.09 4.32
C LYS A 152 -2.00 11.91 3.49
N ILE A 153 -0.84 11.90 4.15
CA ILE A 153 0.45 11.64 3.49
C ILE A 153 0.53 10.20 2.99
N GLN A 154 0.14 9.22 3.80
CA GLN A 154 0.12 7.81 3.38
C GLN A 154 -0.80 7.57 2.18
N ASP A 155 -1.98 8.20 2.18
CA ASP A 155 -2.93 8.12 1.08
C ASP A 155 -2.37 8.78 -0.18
N TRP A 156 -1.74 9.95 -0.04
CA TRP A 156 -1.08 10.65 -1.14
C TRP A 156 0.07 9.83 -1.75
N LEU A 157 0.93 9.24 -0.92
CA LEU A 157 2.00 8.35 -1.36
C LEU A 157 1.43 7.12 -2.08
N SER A 158 0.49 6.41 -1.46
CA SER A 158 -0.14 5.21 -2.01
C SER A 158 -0.83 5.46 -3.35
N PHE A 159 -1.55 6.59 -3.46
CA PHE A 159 -2.19 7.01 -4.69
C PHE A 159 -1.16 7.31 -5.79
N SER A 160 -0.14 8.10 -5.47
CA SER A 160 0.93 8.46 -6.42
C SER A 160 1.61 7.19 -6.94
N ALA A 161 1.97 6.26 -6.06
CA ALA A 161 2.56 4.98 -6.42
C ALA A 161 1.64 4.13 -7.32
N LYS A 162 0.33 4.12 -7.05
CA LYS A 162 -0.65 3.41 -7.87
C LYS A 162 -0.75 3.98 -9.29
N VAL A 163 -0.72 5.31 -9.43
CA VAL A 163 -0.78 5.99 -10.73
C VAL A 163 0.52 5.79 -11.50
N ILE A 164 1.68 5.95 -10.84
CA ILE A 164 3.00 5.68 -11.42
C ILE A 164 3.10 4.24 -11.93
N ALA A 165 2.67 3.26 -11.13
CA ALA A 165 2.72 1.84 -11.52
C ALA A 165 1.82 1.49 -12.72
N LYS A 166 0.79 2.30 -12.99
CA LYS A 166 -0.11 2.13 -14.14
C LYS A 166 0.33 2.93 -15.38
N SER A 167 1.35 3.76 -15.23
CA SER A 167 1.83 4.64 -16.28
C SER A 167 2.75 3.92 -17.27
N ILE A 168 2.70 4.37 -18.52
CA ILE A 168 3.47 3.83 -19.64
C ILE A 168 4.32 4.97 -20.22
N PRO A 169 5.62 4.76 -20.48
CA PRO A 169 6.47 5.74 -21.15
C PRO A 169 5.94 6.08 -22.55
N ALA A 170 6.03 7.35 -22.98
CA ALA A 170 5.57 7.79 -24.30
C ALA A 170 6.14 6.94 -25.46
N GLN A 171 7.42 6.59 -25.38
CA GLN A 171 8.11 5.79 -26.41
C GLN A 171 7.51 4.38 -26.59
N ARG A 172 6.90 3.83 -25.54
CA ARG A 172 6.28 2.50 -25.54
C ARG A 172 4.79 2.54 -25.82
N LEU A 173 4.21 3.73 -25.95
CA LEU A 173 2.77 3.89 -26.16
C LEU A 173 2.34 3.29 -27.50
N GLU A 174 3.14 3.45 -28.55
CA GLU A 174 2.87 2.83 -29.85
C GLU A 174 2.85 1.29 -29.76
N GLU A 175 3.78 0.69 -29.02
CA GLU A 175 3.85 -0.76 -28.83
C GLU A 175 2.70 -1.28 -27.96
N ALA A 176 2.35 -0.55 -26.90
CA ALA A 176 1.23 -0.85 -26.01
C ALA A 176 -0.11 -0.86 -26.73
N THR A 177 -0.23 -0.04 -27.77
CA THR A 177 -1.46 0.18 -28.52
C THR A 177 -1.53 -0.66 -29.81
N ARG A 178 -0.41 -1.24 -30.28
CA ARG A 178 -0.43 -2.18 -31.42
C ARG A 178 -1.43 -3.33 -31.17
N PRO A 179 -2.33 -3.64 -32.12
CA PRO A 179 -3.24 -4.77 -32.01
C PRO A 179 -2.50 -6.06 -31.70
N TYR A 180 -3.00 -6.83 -30.74
CA TYR A 180 -2.42 -8.13 -30.39
C TYR A 180 -2.60 -9.09 -31.57
N THR A 181 -1.49 -9.44 -32.22
CA THR A 181 -1.42 -10.52 -33.21
C THR A 181 -0.99 -11.81 -32.48
N PRO A 182 -1.89 -12.76 -32.22
CA PRO A 182 -1.52 -14.00 -31.56
C PRO A 182 -0.52 -14.79 -32.42
N SER A 183 0.54 -15.30 -31.79
CA SER A 183 1.48 -16.26 -32.40
C SER A 183 0.76 -17.60 -32.68
N GLU A 184 1.16 -18.33 -33.73
CA GLU A 184 0.63 -19.68 -34.04
C GLU A 184 0.68 -20.64 -32.84
N ALA A 185 1.72 -20.55 -32.00
CA ALA A 185 1.83 -21.36 -30.78
C ALA A 185 0.82 -20.97 -29.70
N SER A 186 0.41 -19.70 -29.65
CA SER A 186 -0.61 -19.20 -28.74
C SER A 186 -2.02 -19.55 -29.21
N LEU A 187 -2.24 -19.58 -30.53
CA LEU A 187 -3.48 -20.06 -31.15
C LEU A 187 -3.70 -21.55 -30.84
N LYS A 188 -2.67 -22.39 -31.08
CA LYS A 188 -2.73 -23.83 -30.76
C LYS A 188 -3.03 -24.12 -29.28
N ARG A 189 -2.52 -23.31 -28.34
CA ARG A 189 -2.81 -23.46 -26.90
C ARG A 189 -4.20 -22.99 -26.49
N ALA A 190 -4.74 -21.97 -27.17
CA ALA A 190 -6.10 -21.50 -26.95
C ALA A 190 -7.12 -22.52 -27.46
N ASP A 191 -6.85 -23.10 -28.65
CA ASP A 191 -7.66 -24.16 -29.25
C ASP A 191 -7.69 -25.42 -28.38
N ALA A 192 -6.57 -25.77 -27.70
CA ALA A 192 -6.47 -26.94 -26.83
C ALA A 192 -7.15 -26.80 -25.44
N ARG A 193 -7.54 -25.58 -25.03
CA ARG A 193 -8.12 -25.31 -23.68
C ARG A 193 -9.50 -24.67 -23.72
N GLY A 194 -10.13 -24.57 -24.89
CA GLY A 194 -11.48 -24.00 -25.04
C GLY A 194 -11.61 -22.52 -24.65
N PHE A 195 -10.51 -21.76 -24.56
CA PHE A 195 -10.55 -20.34 -24.21
C PHE A 195 -11.01 -19.49 -25.41
N SER A 196 -11.91 -18.55 -25.15
CA SER A 196 -12.43 -17.60 -26.13
C SER A 196 -11.31 -16.92 -26.96
N ARG A 197 -11.42 -17.02 -28.28
CA ARG A 197 -10.52 -16.46 -29.31
C ARG A 197 -10.64 -14.94 -29.43
N ASP A 198 -10.84 -14.21 -28.33
CA ASP A 198 -11.09 -12.78 -28.37
C ASP A 198 -9.76 -11.99 -28.29
N PRO A 199 -9.18 -11.53 -29.43
CA PRO A 199 -7.93 -10.76 -29.45
C PRO A 199 -8.04 -9.42 -28.70
N ALA A 200 -9.24 -9.00 -28.33
CA ALA A 200 -9.51 -7.81 -27.52
C ALA A 200 -9.17 -7.96 -26.03
N LYS A 201 -8.99 -9.19 -25.50
CA LYS A 201 -8.71 -9.42 -24.07
C LYS A 201 -7.23 -9.62 -23.71
N ALA A 202 -6.35 -9.75 -24.70
CA ALA A 202 -4.90 -9.76 -24.46
C ALA A 202 -4.42 -8.32 -24.30
N ASP A 203 -4.71 -7.73 -23.14
CA ASP A 203 -4.52 -6.32 -22.83
C ASP A 203 -3.01 -5.97 -22.81
N ARG A 204 -2.42 -5.73 -24.01
CA ARG A 204 -1.00 -5.38 -24.19
C ARG A 204 -0.59 -4.20 -23.31
N ILE A 205 -1.53 -3.31 -23.03
CA ILE A 205 -1.40 -2.20 -22.09
C ILE A 205 -0.91 -2.67 -20.71
N VAL A 206 -1.46 -3.77 -20.17
CA VAL A 206 -1.05 -4.30 -18.85
C VAL A 206 0.37 -4.88 -18.90
N LYS A 207 0.79 -5.42 -20.04
CA LYS A 207 2.17 -5.92 -20.21
C LYS A 207 3.21 -4.81 -20.32
N GLU A 208 2.82 -3.66 -20.86
CA GLU A 208 3.68 -2.48 -20.97
C GLU A 208 3.72 -1.62 -19.69
N GLN A 209 2.90 -1.95 -18.66
CA GLN A 209 3.00 -1.37 -17.32
C GLN A 209 4.25 -1.89 -16.59
N MET A 210 5.39 -1.30 -16.93
CA MET A 210 6.73 -1.69 -16.46
C MET A 210 7.34 -0.70 -15.47
N THR A 211 6.68 0.44 -15.26
CA THR A 211 7.15 1.59 -14.49
C THR A 211 7.05 1.33 -12.99
N SER A 212 8.18 1.26 -12.29
CA SER A 212 8.23 1.19 -10.83
C SER A 212 8.34 2.59 -10.22
N VAL A 213 7.96 2.71 -8.95
CA VAL A 213 8.20 3.94 -8.17
C VAL A 213 9.69 4.06 -7.87
N ILE A 214 10.25 5.24 -8.14
CA ILE A 214 11.65 5.59 -7.94
C ILE A 214 11.69 6.98 -7.31
N TRP A 215 12.45 7.15 -6.23
CA TRP A 215 12.73 8.44 -5.60
C TRP A 215 14.18 8.49 -5.14
N THR A 216 14.65 9.68 -4.78
CA THR A 216 16.00 9.87 -4.26
C THR A 216 15.92 10.31 -2.79
N THR A 217 16.74 9.71 -1.92
CA THR A 217 16.81 10.15 -0.52
C THR A 217 17.44 11.55 -0.41
N ALA A 218 17.32 12.21 0.74
CA ALA A 218 17.93 13.53 0.94
C ALA A 218 19.48 13.49 0.87
N LEU A 219 20.09 12.30 0.99
CA LEU A 219 21.53 12.08 0.80
C LEU A 219 21.92 11.74 -0.65
N GLY A 220 20.97 11.73 -1.59
CA GLY A 220 21.24 11.43 -3.00
C GLY A 220 21.21 9.95 -3.38
N LEU A 221 20.79 9.05 -2.48
CA LEU A 221 20.69 7.61 -2.79
C LEU A 221 19.40 7.34 -3.59
N PRO A 222 19.49 6.78 -4.81
CA PRO A 222 18.29 6.40 -5.56
C PRO A 222 17.67 5.11 -4.98
N VAL A 223 16.38 5.15 -4.71
CA VAL A 223 15.60 4.01 -4.20
C VAL A 223 14.59 3.58 -5.26
N VAL A 224 14.58 2.29 -5.59
CA VAL A 224 13.72 1.69 -6.62
C VAL A 224 12.89 0.57 -6.00
N GLN A 225 11.56 0.62 -6.13
CA GLN A 225 10.71 -0.45 -5.63
C GLN A 225 10.76 -1.69 -6.55
N PRO A 226 11.22 -2.86 -6.06
CA PRO A 226 11.42 -4.05 -6.90
C PRO A 226 10.13 -4.86 -7.14
N TYR A 227 8.96 -4.37 -6.74
CA TYR A 227 7.72 -5.15 -6.73
C TYR A 227 7.15 -5.35 -8.15
N ARG A 228 7.55 -6.47 -8.75
CA ARG A 228 7.08 -6.95 -10.07
C ARG A 228 6.28 -8.24 -9.95
N LYS A 229 5.50 -8.56 -10.98
CA LYS A 229 4.75 -9.83 -11.07
C LYS A 229 5.69 -10.94 -11.53
N SER A 230 6.30 -11.63 -10.57
CA SER A 230 7.14 -12.80 -10.82
C SER A 230 6.32 -13.95 -11.42
N LYS A 231 6.75 -14.46 -12.58
CA LYS A 231 6.19 -15.67 -13.21
C LYS A 231 7.13 -16.83 -12.93
N LYS A 232 6.70 -17.80 -12.12
CA LYS A 232 7.45 -19.04 -11.91
C LYS A 232 7.35 -19.89 -13.18
N LYS A 233 8.48 -20.44 -13.60
CA LYS A 233 8.57 -21.41 -14.69
C LYS A 233 8.98 -22.75 -14.10
N GLN A 234 8.36 -23.78 -14.62
CA GLN A 234 8.70 -25.15 -14.30
C GLN A 234 9.92 -25.55 -15.13
N VAL A 235 11.02 -25.91 -14.46
CA VAL A 235 12.29 -26.30 -15.08
C VAL A 235 12.59 -27.74 -14.69
N SER A 236 12.67 -28.61 -15.70
CA SER A 236 13.07 -30.00 -15.50
C SER A 236 14.57 -30.07 -15.27
N THR A 237 14.95 -30.68 -14.15
CA THR A 237 16.35 -30.99 -13.81
C THR A 237 16.52 -32.49 -13.79
N ALA A 238 17.77 -32.97 -13.69
CA ALA A 238 18.06 -34.41 -13.66
C ALA A 238 17.39 -35.16 -12.48
N MET A 239 17.06 -34.48 -11.38
CA MET A 239 16.44 -35.12 -10.20
C MET A 239 14.93 -34.90 -10.12
N GLN A 240 14.47 -33.69 -10.42
CA GLN A 240 13.07 -33.32 -10.26
C GLN A 240 12.74 -32.10 -11.12
N THR A 241 11.47 -31.75 -11.13
CA THR A 241 11.03 -30.55 -11.81
C THR A 241 10.77 -29.45 -10.78
N VAL A 242 11.50 -28.34 -10.88
CA VAL A 242 11.44 -27.23 -9.91
C VAL A 242 10.74 -26.01 -10.49
N PHE A 243 9.98 -25.30 -9.66
CA PHE A 243 9.37 -24.02 -10.03
C PHE A 243 10.29 -22.86 -9.63
N ILE A 244 11.03 -22.32 -10.59
CA ILE A 244 11.97 -21.21 -10.36
C ILE A 244 11.52 -19.94 -11.11
N HIS A 245 11.95 -18.79 -10.60
CA HIS A 245 11.77 -17.50 -11.25
C HIS A 245 13.09 -17.05 -11.87
N ASP A 246 13.04 -16.58 -13.12
CA ASP A 246 14.19 -15.99 -13.81
C ASP A 246 14.36 -14.51 -13.39
N PRO A 247 15.41 -14.13 -12.65
CA PRO A 247 15.61 -12.75 -12.20
C PRO A 247 15.85 -11.75 -13.34
N LEU A 248 16.30 -12.21 -14.51
CA LEU A 248 16.60 -11.36 -15.67
C LEU A 248 15.36 -11.15 -16.56
N SER A 249 14.29 -11.89 -16.30
CA SER A 249 13.05 -11.75 -17.07
C SER A 249 12.35 -10.44 -16.72
N ASN A 250 12.16 -9.60 -17.73
CA ASN A 250 11.30 -8.43 -17.64
C ASN A 250 9.88 -8.84 -17.23
N SER A 251 9.39 -8.24 -16.15
CA SER A 251 8.05 -8.47 -15.63
C SER A 251 7.34 -7.15 -15.33
N GLU A 252 6.06 -7.13 -15.67
CA GLU A 252 5.12 -6.06 -15.34
C GLU A 252 5.14 -5.77 -13.84
N VAL A 253 5.00 -4.49 -13.47
CA VAL A 253 4.95 -4.12 -12.05
C VAL A 253 3.64 -4.59 -11.41
N SER A 254 3.63 -4.75 -10.09
CA SER A 254 2.40 -4.99 -9.33
C SER A 254 1.88 -3.66 -8.76
N PRO A 255 0.82 -3.04 -9.33
CA PRO A 255 0.35 -1.74 -8.84
C PRO A 255 -0.11 -1.78 -7.39
N ALA A 256 -0.70 -2.91 -6.96
CA ALA A 256 -1.15 -3.10 -5.58
C ALA A 256 0.04 -3.10 -4.60
N LYS A 257 1.10 -3.87 -4.90
CA LYS A 257 2.28 -3.95 -4.02
C LYS A 257 3.10 -2.66 -4.04
N GLN A 258 3.23 -2.00 -5.19
CA GLN A 258 3.89 -0.69 -5.29
C GLN A 258 3.16 0.33 -4.40
N ALA A 259 1.83 0.42 -4.51
CA ALA A 259 1.01 1.33 -3.71
C ALA A 259 1.11 1.05 -2.20
N SER A 260 0.90 -0.19 -1.77
CA SER A 260 0.91 -0.54 -0.34
C SER A 260 2.30 -0.43 0.30
N ALA A 261 3.36 -0.65 -0.47
CA ALA A 261 4.72 -0.65 0.04
C ALA A 261 5.42 0.70 -0.07
N PHE A 262 4.88 1.67 -0.82
CA PHE A 262 5.55 2.96 -0.98
C PHE A 262 5.61 3.78 0.31
N PRO A 263 4.51 3.98 1.08
CA PRO A 263 4.59 4.67 2.37
C PRO A 263 5.63 4.09 3.33
N PRO A 264 5.68 2.77 3.62
CA PRO A 264 6.71 2.22 4.51
C PRO A 264 8.12 2.41 3.98
N ASN A 265 8.37 2.11 2.71
CA ASN A 265 9.71 2.23 2.16
C ASN A 265 10.20 3.68 2.15
N PHE A 266 9.29 4.62 1.93
CA PHE A 266 9.60 6.04 2.01
C PHE A 266 10.01 6.44 3.43
N ILE A 267 9.26 6.05 4.45
CA ILE A 267 9.63 6.30 5.85
C ILE A 267 10.93 5.60 6.23
N HIS A 268 11.11 4.33 5.89
CA HIS A 268 12.39 3.62 6.15
C HIS A 268 13.58 4.34 5.48
N SER A 269 13.37 4.95 4.31
CA SER A 269 14.42 5.74 3.65
C SER A 269 14.76 7.02 4.40
N LEU A 270 13.80 7.63 5.11
CA LEU A 270 14.01 8.77 5.99
C LEU A 270 14.69 8.35 7.31
N ASP A 271 14.26 7.24 7.91
CA ASP A 271 14.88 6.66 9.11
C ASP A 271 16.38 6.38 8.85
N ALA A 272 16.68 5.72 7.73
CA ALA A 272 18.06 5.43 7.32
C ALA A 272 18.86 6.71 7.03
N THR A 273 18.22 7.71 6.42
CA THR A 273 18.86 9.00 6.16
C THR A 273 19.21 9.74 7.45
N HIS A 274 18.28 9.76 8.41
CA HIS A 274 18.50 10.37 9.73
C HIS A 274 19.61 9.65 10.49
N MET A 275 19.59 8.31 10.50
CA MET A 275 20.64 7.49 11.10
C MET A 275 22.01 7.80 10.50
N ILE A 276 22.13 7.83 9.16
CA ILE A 276 23.41 8.11 8.50
C ILE A 276 23.89 9.54 8.80
N LEU A 277 22.99 10.52 8.77
CA LEU A 277 23.32 11.90 9.12
C LEU A 277 23.84 12.01 10.56
N THR A 278 23.17 11.36 11.51
CA THR A 278 23.60 11.31 12.91
C THR A 278 24.96 10.63 13.05
N ALA A 279 25.17 9.49 12.38
CA ALA A 279 26.44 8.78 12.42
C ALA A 279 27.62 9.65 11.91
N LEU A 280 27.40 10.44 10.86
CA LEU A 280 28.40 11.37 10.33
C LEU A 280 28.75 12.49 11.31
N GLU A 281 27.74 13.08 11.97
CA GLU A 281 27.97 14.12 12.99
C GLU A 281 28.68 13.54 14.23
N CYS A 282 28.24 12.37 14.71
CA CYS A 282 28.89 11.68 15.82
C CYS A 282 30.36 11.38 15.49
N HIS A 283 30.64 10.87 14.29
CA HIS A 283 32.01 10.61 13.85
C HIS A 283 32.86 11.89 13.78
N ALA A 284 32.30 12.99 13.25
CA ALA A 284 33.00 14.27 13.18
C ALA A 284 33.32 14.85 14.57
N ALA A 285 32.47 14.58 15.57
CA ALA A 285 32.69 14.95 16.96
C ALA A 285 33.56 13.95 17.75
N GLY A 286 34.02 12.86 17.12
CA GLY A 286 34.90 11.86 17.75
C GLY A 286 34.18 10.80 18.58
N LEU A 287 32.84 10.70 18.49
CA LEU A 287 32.05 9.71 19.21
C LEU A 287 32.07 8.35 18.50
N THR A 288 32.05 7.28 19.28
CA THR A 288 31.78 5.94 18.76
C THR A 288 30.27 5.77 18.58
N PHE A 289 29.82 5.51 17.37
CA PHE A 289 28.41 5.33 17.04
C PHE A 289 28.15 3.94 16.48
N ALA A 290 27.13 3.27 16.98
CA ALA A 290 26.55 2.09 16.38
C ALA A 290 25.03 2.23 16.32
N SER A 291 24.38 1.53 15.40
CA SER A 291 22.92 1.55 15.31
C SER A 291 22.36 0.17 15.02
N VAL A 292 21.21 -0.10 15.62
CA VAL A 292 20.32 -1.21 15.26
C VAL A 292 18.99 -0.58 14.89
N HIS A 293 18.84 -0.26 13.60
CA HIS A 293 17.68 0.47 13.07
C HIS A 293 17.42 1.80 13.80
N ASP A 294 16.36 1.87 14.60
CA ASP A 294 15.89 3.02 15.37
C ASP A 294 16.56 3.19 16.73
N SER A 295 17.39 2.22 17.14
CA SER A 295 18.17 2.28 18.37
C SER A 295 19.61 2.70 18.10
N TYR A 296 20.05 3.82 18.69
CA TYR A 296 21.37 4.42 18.50
C TYR A 296 22.23 4.27 19.75
N TRP A 297 23.46 3.79 19.57
CA TRP A 297 24.31 3.32 20.66
C TRP A 297 25.62 4.11 20.67
N THR A 298 26.04 4.51 21.86
CA THR A 298 27.36 5.10 22.11
C THR A 298 27.82 4.77 23.54
N HIS A 299 28.98 5.26 23.96
CA HIS A 299 29.44 5.09 25.34
C HIS A 299 28.61 5.94 26.30
N ALA A 300 28.47 5.49 27.56
CA ALA A 300 27.67 6.19 28.57
C ALA A 300 28.06 7.67 28.76
N ALA A 301 29.34 8.01 28.59
CA ALA A 301 29.86 9.37 28.73
C ALA A 301 29.40 10.32 27.59
N ASP A 302 29.06 9.77 26.42
CA ASP A 302 28.79 10.52 25.20
C ASP A 302 27.29 10.66 24.89
N ILE A 303 26.42 10.09 25.73
CA ILE A 303 24.97 9.99 25.48
C ILE A 303 24.30 11.35 25.35
N ASP A 304 24.64 12.31 26.20
CA ASP A 304 24.05 13.64 26.16
C ASP A 304 24.43 14.37 24.86
N THR A 305 25.70 14.29 24.47
CA THR A 305 26.23 14.84 23.22
C THR A 305 25.56 14.19 22.00
N MET A 306 25.40 12.86 22.00
CA MET A 306 24.69 12.14 20.94
C MET A 306 23.22 12.56 20.88
N SER A 307 22.54 12.73 22.03
CA SER A 307 21.14 13.17 22.09
C SER A 307 20.92 14.54 21.46
N ASP A 308 21.82 15.50 21.70
CA ASP A 308 21.78 16.81 21.04
C ASP A 308 21.95 16.66 19.52
N MET A 309 22.92 15.87 19.06
CA MET A 309 23.16 15.62 17.63
C MET A 309 21.97 14.96 16.94
N ILE A 310 21.33 13.97 17.57
CA ILE A 310 20.14 13.29 17.03
C ILE A 310 19.01 14.30 16.78
N ARG A 311 18.77 15.21 17.73
CA ARG A 311 17.76 16.27 17.58
C ARG A 311 18.12 17.23 16.46
N GLU A 312 19.38 17.68 16.41
CA GLU A 312 19.84 18.60 15.39
C GLU A 312 19.76 18.03 13.98
N THR A 313 20.18 16.77 13.79
CA THR A 313 20.13 16.10 12.49
C THR A 313 18.69 15.85 12.05
N PHE A 314 17.78 15.53 12.98
CA PHE A 314 16.36 15.35 12.68
C PHE A 314 15.72 16.68 12.24
N VAL A 315 15.98 17.78 12.96
CA VAL A 315 15.52 19.10 12.56
C VAL A 315 16.09 19.46 11.19
N ARG A 316 17.40 19.30 10.98
CA ARG A 316 18.05 19.58 9.69
C ARG A 316 17.45 18.79 8.52
N LEU A 317 17.04 17.55 8.75
CA LEU A 317 16.37 16.73 7.75
C LEU A 317 14.97 17.26 7.42
N HIS A 318 14.13 17.48 8.44
CA HIS A 318 12.73 17.86 8.28
C HIS A 318 12.46 19.36 8.11
N SER A 319 13.47 20.21 8.28
CA SER A 319 13.44 21.62 7.85
C SER A 319 13.43 21.76 6.33
N GLN A 320 13.76 20.70 5.59
CA GLN A 320 13.69 20.66 4.14
C GLN A 320 12.27 20.30 3.69
N ASP A 321 11.81 20.85 2.57
CA ASP A 321 10.52 20.50 1.98
C ASP A 321 10.56 19.13 1.26
N ILE A 322 10.72 18.05 2.02
CA ILE A 322 10.94 16.68 1.50
C ILE A 322 9.79 16.26 0.56
N LEU A 323 8.53 16.46 0.96
CA LEU A 323 7.37 16.08 0.14
C LEU A 323 7.27 16.93 -1.15
N HIS A 324 7.69 18.20 -1.10
CA HIS A 324 7.70 19.07 -2.27
C HIS A 324 8.72 18.59 -3.29
N ARG A 325 9.95 18.35 -2.85
CA ARG A 325 11.02 17.81 -3.68
C ARG A 325 10.66 16.46 -4.27
N LEU A 326 10.03 15.58 -3.49
CA LEU A 326 9.55 14.29 -3.97
C LEU A 326 8.52 14.45 -5.11
N ARG A 327 7.57 15.37 -4.96
CA ARG A 327 6.57 15.64 -6.01
C ARG A 327 7.21 16.22 -7.27
N GLU A 328 8.13 17.17 -7.12
CA GLU A 328 8.87 17.74 -8.25
C GLU A 328 9.71 16.67 -8.97
N GLU A 329 10.37 15.81 -8.22
CA GLU A 329 11.12 14.67 -8.75
C GLU A 329 10.20 13.72 -9.54
N PHE A 330 8.98 13.44 -9.05
CA PHE A 330 8.00 12.64 -9.78
C PHE A 330 7.55 13.33 -11.07
N LEU A 331 7.26 14.62 -11.04
CA LEU A 331 6.85 15.38 -12.23
C LEU A 331 7.96 15.40 -13.29
N GLN A 332 9.22 15.55 -12.87
CA GLN A 332 10.37 15.57 -13.78
C GLN A 332 10.70 14.17 -14.32
N ARG A 333 10.77 13.15 -13.45
CA ARG A 333 11.15 11.79 -13.83
C ARG A 333 10.11 11.13 -14.73
N TYR A 334 8.84 11.33 -14.43
CA TYR A 334 7.72 10.74 -15.16
C TYR A 334 7.09 11.72 -16.16
N ALA A 335 7.83 12.75 -16.58
CA ALA A 335 7.40 13.67 -17.62
C ALA A 335 7.10 12.92 -18.93
N GLY A 336 5.92 13.18 -19.50
CA GLY A 336 5.45 12.53 -20.72
C GLY A 336 4.96 11.08 -20.55
N TYR A 337 4.90 10.55 -19.32
CA TYR A 337 4.29 9.25 -19.07
C TYR A 337 2.76 9.36 -19.14
N LYS A 338 2.13 8.35 -19.74
CA LYS A 338 0.69 8.32 -20.02
C LYS A 338 0.01 7.22 -19.22
N VAL A 339 -1.19 7.51 -18.70
CA VAL A 339 -2.00 6.59 -17.90
C VAL A 339 -3.29 6.26 -18.65
N PRO A 340 -3.64 4.97 -18.86
CA PRO A 340 -4.86 4.59 -19.56
C PRO A 340 -6.12 4.85 -18.72
N VAL A 341 -7.14 5.50 -19.29
CA VAL A 341 -8.43 5.87 -18.65
C VAL A 341 -9.22 4.65 -18.17
N VAL A 342 -9.12 3.51 -18.85
CA VAL A 342 -9.74 2.24 -18.40
C VAL A 342 -9.21 1.82 -17.03
N SER A 343 -7.95 2.15 -16.74
CA SER A 343 -7.34 1.88 -15.44
C SER A 343 -7.80 2.82 -14.32
N LEU A 344 -8.46 3.94 -14.66
CA LEU A 344 -9.10 4.87 -13.73
C LEU A 344 -10.56 4.46 -13.45
N GLN A 345 -11.32 4.03 -14.48
CA GLN A 345 -12.75 3.67 -14.38
C GLN A 345 -13.06 2.38 -13.61
N SER A 346 -12.10 1.45 -13.51
CA SER A 346 -12.27 0.21 -12.72
C SER A 346 -12.57 0.48 -11.24
N ALA A 347 -12.29 1.67 -10.71
CA ALA A 347 -12.59 2.03 -9.33
C ALA A 347 -14.04 2.50 -9.14
N THR A 348 -14.63 3.17 -10.14
CA THR A 348 -15.97 3.77 -10.03
C THR A 348 -17.08 2.72 -10.13
N ARG A 349 -16.82 1.60 -10.80
CA ARG A 349 -17.83 0.57 -11.12
C ARG A 349 -18.30 -0.28 -9.93
N LYS A 350 -17.64 -0.18 -8.76
CA LYS A 350 -18.09 -0.85 -7.53
C LYS A 350 -19.20 -0.10 -6.78
N ARG A 351 -19.54 1.13 -7.20
CA ARG A 351 -20.48 2.01 -6.47
C ARG A 351 -21.94 1.91 -6.92
N SER A 352 -22.25 1.17 -7.99
CA SER A 352 -23.58 1.21 -8.63
C SER A 352 -24.41 -0.08 -8.54
N ARG A 353 -24.11 -0.99 -7.61
CA ARG A 353 -24.93 -2.20 -7.36
C ARG A 353 -25.38 -2.33 -5.90
N ALA A 354 -25.65 -1.20 -5.25
CA ALA A 354 -26.20 -1.16 -3.90
C ALA A 354 -27.09 0.08 -3.70
N THR A 355 -28.23 0.15 -4.40
CA THR A 355 -29.31 1.08 -4.05
C THR A 355 -30.61 0.60 -4.66
N THR A 356 -31.34 -0.25 -3.95
CA THR A 356 -32.81 -0.27 -3.89
C THR A 356 -33.22 -1.19 -2.72
N THR A 357 -33.25 -0.63 -1.50
CA THR A 357 -34.38 -0.70 -0.54
C THR A 357 -33.96 -0.05 0.78
N ASP A 358 -34.83 0.83 1.24
CA ASP A 358 -35.02 1.39 2.59
C ASP A 358 -34.06 2.44 3.16
N VAL A 359 -34.66 3.62 3.32
CA VAL A 359 -34.19 4.81 4.01
C VAL A 359 -34.78 4.79 5.41
N ALA A 360 -33.95 4.73 6.45
CA ALA A 360 -34.05 5.59 7.65
C ALA A 360 -33.06 5.18 8.76
N ALA A 361 -32.32 6.18 9.23
CA ALA A 361 -31.60 6.29 10.51
C ALA A 361 -30.17 5.72 10.64
N ALA A 362 -29.35 6.53 11.36
CA ALA A 362 -27.97 6.35 11.82
C ALA A 362 -26.85 6.77 10.84
N GLY A 363 -26.21 7.90 11.17
CA GLY A 363 -25.08 8.47 10.46
C GLY A 363 -23.71 7.89 10.84
N LEU A 364 -22.74 8.26 10.00
CA LEU A 364 -21.29 8.30 10.24
C LEU A 364 -20.59 6.98 10.64
N SER A 365 -20.20 6.19 9.64
CA SER A 365 -18.87 5.57 9.54
C SER A 365 -18.70 4.86 8.19
N SER A 366 -18.02 5.49 7.23
CA SER A 366 -17.61 4.84 5.99
C SER A 366 -16.31 4.07 6.23
N SER A 367 -16.31 2.77 5.92
CA SER A 367 -15.16 1.86 5.99
C SER A 367 -13.92 2.43 5.26
N PRO A 368 -12.68 2.24 5.78
CA PRO A 368 -11.47 2.91 5.28
C PRO A 368 -11.00 2.51 3.87
N ASN A 369 -11.65 1.55 3.22
CA ASN A 369 -11.24 1.02 1.91
C ASN A 369 -12.07 1.52 0.72
N GLU A 370 -13.05 2.41 0.94
CA GLU A 370 -13.95 2.89 -0.11
C GLU A 370 -13.71 4.33 -0.59
N ALA A 371 -12.83 5.10 0.08
CA ALA A 371 -12.43 6.43 -0.36
C ALA A 371 -11.30 6.40 -1.40
N LEU A 372 -11.42 5.55 -2.43
CA LEU A 372 -10.35 5.31 -3.41
C LEU A 372 -10.82 5.72 -4.81
N LEU A 373 -10.57 6.99 -5.13
CA LEU A 373 -10.95 7.78 -6.33
C LEU A 373 -12.25 8.61 -6.20
N ALA A 374 -12.35 9.46 -5.18
CA ALA A 374 -13.13 10.68 -5.30
C ALA A 374 -12.18 11.82 -5.69
N MET A 375 -12.09 12.13 -6.99
CA MET A 375 -11.54 13.43 -7.41
C MET A 375 -12.51 14.52 -6.90
N PRO A 376 -12.04 15.68 -6.46
CA PRO A 376 -12.89 16.85 -6.24
C PRO A 376 -13.69 17.16 -7.52
N GLU A 377 -14.99 17.40 -7.40
CA GLU A 377 -15.89 17.64 -8.55
C GLU A 377 -15.40 18.77 -9.48
N ASP A 378 -14.67 19.75 -8.92
CA ASP A 378 -14.05 20.86 -9.67
C ASP A 378 -13.00 20.42 -10.71
N GLN A 379 -12.33 19.27 -10.52
CA GLN A 379 -11.39 18.73 -11.51
C GLN A 379 -12.09 17.84 -12.55
N LEU A 380 -13.24 17.25 -12.18
CA LEU A 380 -14.09 16.50 -13.11
C LEU A 380 -14.85 17.45 -14.05
N ALA A 381 -15.23 18.63 -13.58
CA ALA A 381 -15.90 19.66 -14.37
C ALA A 381 -15.02 20.20 -15.52
N LYS A 382 -13.70 20.29 -15.32
CA LYS A 382 -12.74 20.63 -16.40
C LYS A 382 -12.64 19.54 -17.49
N LEU A 383 -13.08 18.32 -17.21
CA LEU A 383 -13.15 17.20 -18.16
C LEU A 383 -14.51 17.08 -18.85
N GLN A 384 -15.54 17.83 -18.43
CA GLN A 384 -16.90 17.78 -18.98
C GLN A 384 -17.21 18.94 -19.94
N GLY A 385 -16.28 19.88 -20.12
CA GLY A 385 -16.46 21.05 -20.98
C GLY A 385 -15.87 20.90 -22.38
N GLU A 386 -16.50 20.11 -23.24
CA GLU A 386 -16.77 20.40 -24.66
C GLU A 386 -17.54 19.20 -25.26
N MET A 387 -18.84 19.42 -25.56
CA MET A 387 -19.76 18.42 -26.10
C MET A 387 -19.30 17.90 -27.47
N GLY A 388 -19.27 16.57 -27.62
CA GLY A 388 -19.00 15.92 -28.91
C GLY A 388 -19.13 14.40 -28.86
N ASP A 389 -20.37 13.92 -28.71
CA ASP A 389 -20.87 12.58 -29.10
C ASP A 389 -20.35 11.34 -28.34
N VAL A 390 -20.99 11.04 -27.20
CA VAL A 390 -20.91 9.73 -26.53
C VAL A 390 -22.14 8.90 -26.91
N VAL A 391 -22.02 8.09 -27.96
CA VAL A 391 -23.02 7.05 -28.29
C VAL A 391 -22.68 5.78 -27.50
N LEU A 392 -23.45 5.50 -26.45
CA LEU A 392 -23.46 4.21 -25.78
C LEU A 392 -24.34 3.24 -26.59
N ALA A 393 -23.75 2.18 -27.13
CA ALA A 393 -24.50 1.04 -27.62
C ALA A 393 -24.93 0.15 -26.44
N SER A 394 -26.24 0.04 -26.23
CA SER A 394 -26.86 -0.86 -25.25
C SER A 394 -26.75 -2.32 -25.70
N PRO A 395 -26.37 -3.28 -24.83
CA PRO A 395 -26.62 -4.69 -25.07
C PRO A 395 -27.98 -5.09 -24.49
N SER A 396 -28.74 -5.78 -25.33
CA SER A 396 -29.98 -6.52 -25.08
C SER A 396 -29.86 -7.54 -23.95
N GLN A 397 -30.94 -7.67 -23.19
CA GLN A 397 -31.13 -8.67 -22.13
C GLN A 397 -31.13 -10.10 -22.69
N SER A 398 -30.39 -11.00 -22.04
CA SER A 398 -30.78 -12.40 -21.91
C SER A 398 -30.22 -12.97 -20.62
N SER A 399 -31.13 -13.43 -19.77
CA SER A 399 -30.92 -14.09 -18.49
C SER A 399 -30.33 -15.49 -18.64
N ALA A 400 -29.34 -15.83 -17.81
CA ALA A 400 -29.16 -17.17 -17.26
C ALA A 400 -28.41 -17.03 -15.94
N ALA A 401 -29.02 -17.55 -14.88
CA ALA A 401 -28.45 -17.62 -13.54
C ALA A 401 -27.52 -18.82 -13.47
N GLU A 402 -26.36 -18.66 -12.84
CA GLU A 402 -25.62 -19.77 -12.24
C GLU A 402 -24.76 -19.23 -11.10
N SER A 403 -24.98 -19.83 -9.94
CA SER A 403 -24.17 -19.79 -8.74
C SER A 403 -22.80 -20.40 -9.01
N ASP A 404 -21.75 -19.92 -8.33
CA ASP A 404 -20.80 -20.85 -7.71
C ASP A 404 -19.96 -20.14 -6.63
N ALA A 405 -19.97 -20.78 -5.47
CA ALA A 405 -19.01 -20.69 -4.40
C ALA A 405 -17.94 -21.76 -4.66
N GLU A 406 -16.66 -21.45 -4.43
CA GLU A 406 -15.62 -22.32 -3.83
C GLU A 406 -14.47 -21.38 -3.41
N ALA A 407 -14.04 -21.29 -2.14
CA ALA A 407 -13.52 -22.30 -1.21
C ALA A 407 -12.18 -22.88 -1.69
N ASP A 408 -11.10 -22.36 -1.13
CA ASP A 408 -9.72 -22.84 -1.28
C ASP A 408 -9.29 -23.39 0.07
N GLU A 409 -9.31 -24.72 0.22
CA GLU A 409 -8.55 -25.46 1.22
C GLU A 409 -7.84 -26.62 0.51
N GLY A 410 -6.52 -26.69 0.69
CA GLY A 410 -5.72 -27.81 0.24
C GLY A 410 -5.54 -28.86 1.33
N SER A 411 -5.40 -30.13 0.92
CA SER A 411 -4.49 -31.09 1.55
C SER A 411 -4.28 -32.32 0.68
N ASP A 412 -3.06 -32.83 0.72
CA ASP A 412 -2.54 -34.04 0.08
C ASP A 412 -3.20 -35.34 0.57
N GLU A 413 -3.33 -36.33 -0.32
CA GLU A 413 -2.70 -37.68 -0.24
C GLU A 413 -3.50 -38.76 -1.03
N LEU A 414 -2.76 -39.45 -1.91
CA LEU A 414 -2.78 -40.89 -2.23
C LEU A 414 -4.13 -41.63 -2.37
N ALA A 415 -4.45 -42.13 -3.58
CA ALA A 415 -4.45 -43.56 -3.93
C ALA A 415 -5.18 -43.86 -5.26
N ALA A 416 -4.74 -44.96 -5.88
CA ALA A 416 -5.09 -45.58 -7.15
C ALA A 416 -6.59 -45.92 -7.38
N GLY A 417 -6.95 -46.08 -8.67
CA GLY A 417 -7.82 -47.17 -9.12
C GLY A 417 -8.99 -46.81 -10.04
N GLU A 418 -8.92 -47.34 -11.27
CA GLU A 418 -10.03 -47.86 -12.11
C GLU A 418 -11.05 -46.86 -12.70
N GLU A 419 -11.03 -46.62 -14.01
CA GLU A 419 -11.57 -47.42 -15.15
C GLU A 419 -13.04 -47.11 -15.47
N ASP A 420 -13.20 -46.55 -16.68
CA ASP A 420 -14.26 -46.75 -17.69
C ASP A 420 -15.74 -46.76 -17.31
N LEU A 421 -16.54 -45.98 -18.05
CA LEU A 421 -17.31 -46.54 -19.18
C LEU A 421 -18.15 -45.45 -19.87
N ALA A 422 -17.94 -45.35 -21.18
CA ALA A 422 -18.78 -44.65 -22.13
C ALA A 422 -20.11 -45.39 -22.33
N ILE A 423 -21.20 -44.64 -22.55
CA ILE A 423 -22.36 -45.11 -23.31
C ILE A 423 -22.82 -43.98 -24.23
N GLU A 424 -22.62 -44.19 -25.53
CA GLU A 424 -23.28 -43.50 -26.62
C GLU A 424 -24.74 -43.97 -26.74
N ALA A 425 -25.64 -43.07 -27.17
CA ALA A 425 -26.85 -43.46 -27.89
C ALA A 425 -27.30 -42.31 -28.81
N GLU A 426 -27.21 -42.57 -30.11
CA GLU A 426 -27.81 -41.80 -31.21
C GLU A 426 -29.34 -41.90 -31.26
N LEU A 427 -29.94 -40.94 -32.00
CA LEU A 427 -31.14 -40.99 -32.88
C LEU A 427 -31.70 -39.54 -32.92
N GLY A 428 -32.02 -38.86 -34.03
CA GLY A 428 -32.22 -39.17 -35.44
C GLY A 428 -33.30 -38.22 -35.99
N GLN A 429 -33.03 -37.59 -37.14
CA GLN A 429 -33.94 -37.05 -38.18
C GLN A 429 -34.76 -35.74 -38.01
N ASP A 430 -34.30 -34.71 -38.75
CA ASP A 430 -34.95 -33.94 -39.85
C ASP A 430 -36.43 -33.53 -39.80
N VAL A 431 -36.69 -32.21 -39.92
CA VAL A 431 -37.63 -31.61 -40.89
C VAL A 431 -37.16 -30.20 -41.29
N ALA A 432 -37.21 -29.89 -42.59
CA ALA A 432 -36.82 -28.63 -43.24
C ALA A 432 -38.02 -27.68 -43.49
N GLU A 433 -37.72 -26.38 -43.70
CA GLU A 433 -38.41 -25.32 -44.49
C GLU A 433 -38.15 -23.94 -43.82
N ALA A 434 -37.86 -22.80 -44.46
CA ALA A 434 -37.75 -22.36 -45.84
C ALA A 434 -36.92 -21.03 -45.90
N GLU A 435 -36.26 -20.75 -47.03
CA GLU A 435 -35.61 -19.46 -47.38
C GLU A 435 -36.67 -18.39 -47.76
N VAL A 436 -36.47 -17.05 -47.74
CA VAL A 436 -35.71 -16.17 -48.68
C VAL A 436 -35.54 -14.72 -48.08
N PRO A 437 -34.93 -13.69 -48.73
CA PRO A 437 -33.57 -13.16 -48.51
C PRO A 437 -33.49 -11.67 -48.06
N VAL A 438 -32.35 -11.21 -47.53
CA VAL A 438 -32.02 -9.75 -47.47
C VAL A 438 -30.56 -9.47 -47.85
N SER A 439 -30.39 -8.46 -48.71
CA SER A 439 -29.20 -8.08 -49.47
C SER A 439 -27.95 -7.68 -48.66
N LYS A 440 -26.77 -8.15 -49.09
CA LYS A 440 -25.45 -7.69 -48.63
C LYS A 440 -24.99 -6.45 -49.41
N LYS A 441 -24.81 -5.30 -48.73
CA LYS A 441 -23.94 -4.20 -49.20
C LYS A 441 -22.52 -4.42 -48.67
N LYS A 442 -21.52 -4.45 -49.56
CA LYS A 442 -20.09 -4.51 -49.22
C LYS A 442 -19.61 -3.15 -48.66
N PRO A 443 -18.87 -3.09 -47.53
CA PRO A 443 -18.23 -1.85 -47.12
C PRO A 443 -16.93 -1.62 -47.90
N THR A 444 -16.72 -0.38 -48.33
CA THR A 444 -15.54 0.11 -49.01
C THR A 444 -14.30 0.06 -48.11
N ARG A 445 -13.15 -0.28 -48.70
CA ARG A 445 -11.89 -0.55 -48.00
C ARG A 445 -11.17 0.77 -47.66
N LYS A 446 -11.28 1.24 -46.42
CA LYS A 446 -10.59 2.44 -45.90
C LYS A 446 -9.06 2.34 -46.04
N THR A 447 -8.42 3.45 -46.42
CA THR A 447 -6.96 3.56 -46.60
C THR A 447 -6.22 3.60 -45.24
N LYS A 448 -4.90 3.39 -45.26
CA LYS A 448 -4.05 3.30 -44.04
C LYS A 448 -4.01 4.64 -43.28
N MET A 449 -3.93 5.77 -43.99
CA MET A 449 -3.88 7.11 -43.40
C MET A 449 -5.18 7.51 -42.69
N ASP A 450 -6.34 7.14 -43.24
CA ASP A 450 -7.63 7.38 -42.58
C ASP A 450 -7.79 6.58 -41.29
N LYS A 451 -7.20 5.37 -41.24
CA LYS A 451 -7.15 4.56 -40.02
C LYS A 451 -6.23 5.16 -38.97
N ASP A 452 -5.12 5.77 -39.37
CA ASP A 452 -4.14 6.40 -38.47
C ASP A 452 -4.68 7.71 -37.84
N ALA A 453 -5.52 8.48 -38.55
CA ALA A 453 -6.19 9.67 -38.01
C ALA A 453 -7.40 9.34 -37.10
N GLU A 454 -8.19 8.32 -37.46
CA GLU A 454 -9.28 7.79 -36.61
C GLU A 454 -8.70 7.09 -35.36
N TRP A 455 -7.48 6.56 -35.47
CA TRP A 455 -6.68 5.98 -34.40
C TRP A 455 -6.17 7.02 -33.40
N GLU A 456 -5.55 8.11 -33.86
CA GLU A 456 -5.10 9.19 -32.98
C GLU A 456 -6.25 9.78 -32.15
N THR A 457 -7.42 9.97 -32.75
CA THR A 457 -8.59 10.58 -32.09
C THR A 457 -9.28 9.64 -31.09
N LYS A 458 -9.49 8.35 -31.43
CA LYS A 458 -10.12 7.37 -30.51
C LYS A 458 -9.21 6.89 -29.37
N PHE A 459 -7.88 6.88 -29.55
CA PHE A 459 -6.95 6.35 -28.56
C PHE A 459 -6.21 7.43 -27.76
N LYS A 460 -5.87 8.62 -28.29
CA LYS A 460 -5.40 9.73 -27.42
C LYS A 460 -6.48 10.11 -26.41
N ALA A 461 -7.76 10.01 -26.78
CA ALA A 461 -8.89 10.19 -25.86
C ALA A 461 -8.95 9.18 -24.69
N LYS A 462 -8.12 8.13 -24.69
CA LYS A 462 -8.05 7.10 -23.64
C LYS A 462 -6.83 7.22 -22.73
N PHE A 463 -5.93 8.19 -22.92
CA PHE A 463 -4.75 8.34 -22.08
C PHE A 463 -4.66 9.75 -21.52
N VAL A 464 -4.31 9.86 -20.24
CA VAL A 464 -4.10 11.13 -19.54
C VAL A 464 -2.63 11.24 -19.15
N ASP A 465 -2.08 12.44 -19.14
CA ASP A 465 -0.74 12.69 -18.63
C ASP A 465 -0.67 12.41 -17.13
N LEU A 466 0.38 11.72 -16.71
CA LEU A 466 0.58 11.42 -15.29
C LEU A 466 0.69 12.70 -14.45
N ALA A 467 1.31 13.75 -15.00
CA ALA A 467 1.48 15.04 -14.34
C ALA A 467 0.14 15.69 -13.96
N ASP A 468 -0.91 15.50 -14.76
CA ASP A 468 -2.24 16.08 -14.53
C ASP A 468 -3.05 15.29 -13.50
N ILE A 469 -2.71 14.01 -13.29
CA ILE A 469 -3.39 13.10 -12.35
C ILE A 469 -2.75 13.17 -10.96
N LEU A 470 -1.46 13.54 -10.84
CA LEU A 470 -0.77 13.57 -9.56
C LEU A 470 -1.42 14.61 -8.62
N PRO A 471 -1.92 14.17 -7.45
CA PRO A 471 -2.60 15.05 -6.53
C PRO A 471 -1.64 16.09 -5.94
N PRO A 472 -2.16 17.28 -5.57
CA PRO A 472 -1.38 18.24 -4.81
C PRO A 472 -0.98 17.64 -3.46
N ILE A 473 0.11 18.15 -2.89
CA ILE A 473 0.63 17.70 -1.61
C ILE A 473 -0.37 18.09 -0.52
N PRO A 474 -0.64 17.22 0.48
CA PRO A 474 -1.43 17.60 1.64
C PRO A 474 -0.86 18.84 2.34
N ALA A 475 -1.74 19.72 2.82
CA ALA A 475 -1.31 20.90 3.58
C ALA A 475 -0.62 20.47 4.88
N LYS A 476 0.53 21.10 5.17
CA LYS A 476 1.26 20.92 6.43
C LYS A 476 0.47 21.57 7.57
N GLY A 477 0.40 20.89 8.70
CA GLY A 477 -0.21 21.39 9.93
C GLY A 477 0.62 22.48 10.60
N SER A 478 0.26 22.80 11.85
CA SER A 478 0.81 23.95 12.59
C SER A 478 2.08 23.67 13.39
N PHE A 479 2.55 22.42 13.45
CA PHE A 479 3.73 22.07 14.25
C PHE A 479 5.04 22.58 13.62
N ASP A 480 5.85 23.28 14.43
CA ASP A 480 7.20 23.71 14.05
C ASP A 480 8.24 22.66 14.48
N VAL A 481 8.99 22.16 13.50
CA VAL A 481 10.06 21.17 13.67
C VAL A 481 11.18 21.70 14.58
N ASN A 482 11.38 23.02 14.65
CA ASN A 482 12.43 23.61 15.51
C ASN A 482 12.17 23.39 17.01
N GLU A 483 10.91 23.13 17.43
CA GLU A 483 10.58 22.84 18.82
C GLU A 483 11.27 21.56 19.34
N ILE A 484 11.65 20.64 18.43
CA ILE A 484 12.28 19.35 18.74
C ILE A 484 13.64 19.52 19.40
N LYS A 485 14.38 20.59 19.08
CA LYS A 485 15.69 20.87 19.70
C LYS A 485 15.60 20.92 21.23
N GLY A 486 14.44 21.35 21.73
CA GLY A 486 14.17 21.45 23.15
C GLY A 486 13.47 20.25 23.78
N SER A 487 13.19 19.19 23.01
CA SER A 487 12.49 18.00 23.49
C SER A 487 13.48 16.97 24.05
N LEU A 488 13.57 16.87 25.37
CA LEU A 488 14.48 15.95 26.05
C LEU A 488 14.12 14.46 25.86
N TYR A 489 12.87 14.16 25.51
CA TYR A 489 12.36 12.79 25.41
C TYR A 489 12.21 12.30 23.97
N PHE A 490 12.76 13.01 22.99
CA PHE A 490 12.65 12.65 21.58
C PHE A 490 13.24 11.26 21.30
N PHE A 491 14.45 11.02 21.81
CA PHE A 491 15.13 9.74 21.91
C PHE A 491 15.50 9.57 23.39
N SER A 492 15.07 8.48 24.02
CA SER A 492 15.19 8.26 25.47
C SER A 492 15.63 6.87 25.82
#